data_AF-A0A7J8HD53-F1
#
_entry.id   AF-A0A7J8HD53-F1
#
_cell.length_a   1.000
_cell.length_b   1.000
_cell.length_c   1.000
_cell.angle_alpha   90.00
_cell.angle_beta   90.00
_cell.angle_gamma   90.00
#
_symmetry.space_group_name_H-M   'P 1'
#
loop_
_entity.id
_entity.type
_entity.pdbx_description
1 polymer ?
#
loop_
_entity_poly.entity_id
_entity_poly.type
_entity_poly.pdbx_seq_one_letter_code
_entity_poly.pdbx_strand_id
1 'polypeptide(L)'
;MAVPKNRRSIEVNRCRRRNPQKLIKVKNNIDVCPECGHLKQKHVLCGYCYENVCKETAEIRRQIGNQEGGPFKAPTVGTMVLYRGETPSQQDQGKRIIERDGRRPSWFTRGV
;
A
#
# COMPACT_ATOMS: atom_id res chain seq x y z
N MET A 1 13.64 48.19 13.64
CA MET A 1 13.12 46.82 13.86
C MET A 1 11.63 46.91 14.11
N ALA A 2 10.80 46.14 13.39
CA ALA A 2 9.36 46.11 13.65
C ALA A 2 9.06 45.13 14.80
N VAL A 3 8.48 45.64 15.89
CA VAL A 3 8.12 44.85 17.07
C VAL A 3 6.65 45.15 17.41
N PRO A 4 5.85 44.16 17.87
CA PRO A 4 4.48 44.41 18.30
C PRO A 4 4.45 45.45 19.42
N LYS A 5 3.70 46.54 19.20
CA LYS A 5 3.62 47.64 20.17
C LYS A 5 2.96 47.22 21.49
N ASN A 6 1.98 46.31 21.43
CA ASN A 6 1.20 45.84 22.58
C ASN A 6 0.95 44.33 22.53
N ARG A 7 0.76 43.72 23.71
CA ARG A 7 0.33 42.33 23.85
C ARG A 7 -1.13 42.17 23.40
N ARG A 8 -1.43 41.12 22.62
CA ARG A 8 -2.82 40.77 22.27
C ARG A 8 -3.54 40.17 23.47
N SER A 9 -4.77 40.61 23.73
CA SER A 9 -5.63 40.05 24.78
C SER A 9 -6.01 38.59 24.49
N ILE A 10 -6.52 37.89 25.50
CA ILE A 10 -6.92 36.49 25.35
C ILE A 10 -8.16 36.35 24.44
N GLU A 11 -9.08 37.30 24.49
CA GLU A 11 -10.28 37.38 23.66
C GLU A 11 -9.91 37.49 22.18
N VAL A 12 -9.02 38.43 21.83
CA VAL A 12 -8.53 38.62 20.45
C VAL A 12 -7.82 37.36 19.95
N ASN A 13 -7.01 36.73 20.80
CA ASN A 13 -6.35 35.48 20.43
C ASN A 13 -7.34 34.32 20.26
N ARG A 14 -8.39 34.22 21.09
CA ARG A 14 -9.43 33.20 20.97
C ARG A 14 -10.23 33.38 19.68
N CYS A 15 -10.70 34.59 19.36
CA CYS A 15 -11.40 34.87 18.11
C CYS A 15 -10.54 34.54 16.89
N ARG A 16 -9.25 34.91 16.92
CA ARG A 16 -8.32 34.57 15.82
C ARG A 16 -8.12 33.06 15.65
N ARG A 17 -7.95 32.32 16.76
CA ARG A 17 -7.65 30.87 16.73
C ARG A 17 -8.88 30.01 16.46
N ARG A 18 -10.04 30.40 16.97
CA ARG A 18 -11.30 29.64 16.89
C ARG A 18 -12.21 30.08 15.73
N ASN A 19 -11.71 30.95 14.85
CA ASN A 19 -12.39 31.27 13.61
C ASN A 19 -12.63 29.96 12.81
N PRO A 20 -13.85 29.68 12.31
CA PRO A 20 -14.14 28.47 11.53
C PRO A 20 -13.18 28.19 10.37
N GLN A 21 -12.60 29.23 9.77
CA GLN A 21 -11.59 29.10 8.71
C GLN A 21 -10.29 28.43 9.19
N LYS A 22 -9.97 28.54 10.50
CA LYS A 22 -8.80 27.92 11.14
C LYS A 22 -9.10 26.54 11.72
N LEU A 23 -10.37 26.15 11.81
CA LEU A 23 -10.77 24.84 12.31
C LEU A 23 -10.61 23.77 11.22
N ILE A 24 -10.31 22.55 11.64
CA ILE A 24 -10.23 21.40 10.74
C ILE A 24 -11.64 21.09 10.26
N LYS A 25 -11.83 21.04 8.94
CA LYS A 25 -13.12 20.69 8.33
C LYS A 25 -13.40 19.20 8.48
N VAL A 26 -14.65 18.87 8.78
CA VAL A 26 -15.13 17.48 8.81
C VAL A 26 -15.05 16.88 7.40
N LYS A 27 -14.65 15.61 7.32
CA LYS A 27 -14.54 14.85 6.07
C LYS A 27 -15.66 13.81 5.99
N ASN A 28 -16.48 13.90 4.95
CA ASN A 28 -17.65 13.03 4.74
C ASN A 28 -17.41 11.96 3.66
N ASN A 29 -16.15 11.71 3.30
CA ASN A 29 -15.74 10.80 2.22
C ASN A 29 -15.10 9.51 2.75
N ILE A 30 -15.45 9.12 3.98
CA ILE A 30 -14.98 7.90 4.64
C ILE A 30 -16.07 6.84 4.52
N ASP A 31 -15.73 5.72 3.89
CA ASP A 31 -16.62 4.57 3.69
C ASP A 31 -15.96 3.29 4.25
N VAL A 32 -16.70 2.20 4.28
CA VAL A 32 -16.22 0.88 4.70
C VAL A 32 -15.66 0.12 3.49
N CYS A 33 -14.51 -0.54 3.66
CA CYS A 33 -13.93 -1.40 2.63
C CYS A 33 -14.76 -2.71 2.49
N PRO A 34 -15.16 -3.09 1.26
CA PRO A 34 -15.97 -4.30 1.06
C PRO A 34 -15.21 -5.60 1.36
N GLU A 35 -13.89 -5.61 1.21
CA GLU A 35 -13.07 -6.82 1.38
C GLU A 35 -12.80 -7.16 2.86
N CYS A 36 -12.43 -6.15 3.65
CA CYS A 36 -11.94 -6.35 5.02
C CYS A 36 -12.72 -5.60 6.10
N GLY A 37 -13.72 -4.79 5.74
CA GLY A 37 -14.51 -4.02 6.70
C GLY A 37 -13.81 -2.80 7.34
N HIS A 38 -12.54 -2.53 7.03
CA HIS A 38 -11.84 -1.36 7.55
C HIS A 38 -12.32 -0.06 6.89
N LEU A 39 -12.23 1.05 7.60
CA LEU A 39 -12.52 2.37 7.04
C LEU A 39 -11.49 2.76 5.97
N LYS A 40 -11.98 3.24 4.83
CA LYS A 40 -11.18 3.78 3.72
C LYS A 40 -11.79 5.08 3.22
N GLN A 41 -11.03 5.85 2.45
CA GLN A 41 -11.58 7.00 1.72
C GLN A 41 -12.10 6.54 0.35
N LYS A 42 -13.15 7.20 -0.17
CA LYS A 42 -13.80 6.85 -1.46
C LYS A 42 -12.81 6.66 -2.61
N HIS A 43 -11.90 7.62 -2.80
CA HIS A 43 -10.95 7.66 -3.93
C HIS A 43 -9.54 7.19 -3.54
N VAL A 44 -9.41 6.44 -2.45
CA VAL A 44 -8.12 5.89 -1.98
C VAL A 44 -8.27 4.40 -1.76
N LEU A 45 -7.23 3.63 -2.07
CA LEU A 45 -7.19 2.20 -1.75
C LEU A 45 -7.30 1.97 -0.25
N CYS A 46 -7.80 0.81 0.16
CA CYS A 46 -7.84 0.46 1.58
C CYS A 46 -6.41 0.28 2.09
N GLY A 47 -6.04 1.00 3.16
CA GLY A 47 -4.70 0.92 3.75
C GLY A 47 -4.34 -0.49 4.21
N TYR A 48 -5.28 -1.20 4.83
CA TYR A 48 -5.07 -2.56 5.32
C TYR A 48 -4.86 -3.57 4.18
N CYS A 49 -5.75 -3.59 3.18
CA CYS A 49 -5.60 -4.50 2.04
C CYS A 49 -4.31 -4.21 1.27
N TYR A 50 -3.98 -2.92 1.08
CA TYR A 50 -2.76 -2.52 0.41
C TYR A 50 -1.50 -2.97 1.16
N GLU A 51 -1.50 -2.87 2.49
CA GLU A 51 -0.39 -3.35 3.32
C GLU A 51 -0.17 -4.86 3.16
N ASN A 52 -1.24 -5.65 3.09
CA ASN A 52 -1.14 -7.10 2.86
C ASN A 52 -0.51 -7.42 1.49
N VAL A 53 -0.91 -6.69 0.44
CA VAL A 53 -0.30 -6.82 -0.90
C VAL A 53 1.18 -6.41 -0.87
N CYS A 54 1.53 -5.33 -0.16
CA CYS A 54 2.92 -4.91 -0.01
C CYS A 54 3.79 -5.95 0.71
N LYS A 55 3.27 -6.60 1.76
CA LYS A 55 3.99 -7.67 2.47
C LYS A 55 4.26 -8.87 1.56
N GLU A 56 3.23 -9.34 0.85
CA GLU A 56 3.36 -10.47 -0.06
C GLU A 56 4.34 -10.18 -1.21
N THR A 57 4.21 -9.01 -1.84
CA THR A 57 5.10 -8.60 -2.93
C THR A 57 6.54 -8.34 -2.47
N ALA A 58 6.75 -7.89 -1.22
CA ALA A 58 8.09 -7.76 -0.66
C ALA A 58 8.78 -9.12 -0.52
N GLU A 59 8.05 -10.16 -0.09
CA GLU A 59 8.61 -11.51 0.01
C GLU A 59 8.91 -12.11 -1.37
N ILE A 60 8.04 -11.90 -2.36
CA ILE A 60 8.31 -12.29 -3.76
C ILE A 60 9.59 -11.61 -4.28
N ARG A 61 9.76 -10.31 -4.02
CA ARG A 61 10.98 -9.56 -4.40
C ARG A 61 12.24 -10.09 -3.71
N ARG A 62 12.15 -10.52 -2.45
CA ARG A 62 13.28 -11.15 -1.74
C ARG A 62 13.69 -12.46 -2.41
N GLN A 63 12.72 -13.29 -2.79
CA GLN A 63 13.02 -14.55 -3.50
C GLN A 63 13.62 -14.31 -4.89
N ILE A 64 13.12 -13.31 -5.61
CA ILE A 64 13.73 -12.88 -6.88
C ILE A 64 15.19 -12.48 -6.67
N GLY A 65 15.47 -11.65 -5.66
CA GLY A 65 16.84 -11.23 -5.34
C GLY A 65 17.77 -12.40 -4.97
N ASN A 66 17.25 -13.38 -4.23
CA ASN A 66 18.00 -14.59 -3.89
C ASN A 66 18.33 -15.45 -5.13
N GLN A 67 17.38 -15.58 -6.07
CA GLN A 67 17.62 -16.30 -7.32
C GLN A 67 18.57 -15.56 -8.27
N GLU A 68 18.48 -14.23 -8.37
CA GLU A 68 19.37 -13.43 -9.20
C GLU A 68 20.79 -13.39 -8.61
N GLY A 69 20.94 -13.34 -7.28
CA GLY A 69 22.22 -13.45 -6.62
C GLY A 69 23.18 -12.30 -6.95
N GLY A 70 22.66 -11.10 -7.21
CA GLY A 70 23.46 -9.89 -7.43
C GLY A 70 22.76 -8.84 -8.32
N PRO A 71 23.30 -7.61 -8.36
CA PRO A 71 22.77 -6.54 -9.21
C PRO A 71 22.98 -6.85 -10.71
N PHE A 72 22.13 -6.25 -11.57
CA PHE A 72 22.20 -6.32 -13.05
C PHE A 72 22.02 -7.72 -13.67
N LYS A 73 21.31 -8.63 -13.00
CA LYS A 73 21.00 -9.98 -13.49
C LYS A 73 19.52 -10.18 -13.85
N ALA A 74 18.88 -9.12 -14.35
CA ALA A 74 17.48 -9.17 -14.75
C ALA A 74 17.31 -10.14 -15.94
N PRO A 75 16.37 -11.10 -15.88
CA PRO A 75 16.15 -12.05 -16.96
C PRO A 75 15.34 -11.43 -18.12
N THR A 76 15.51 -11.98 -19.33
CA THR A 76 14.73 -11.61 -20.52
C THR A 76 13.38 -12.32 -20.60
N VAL A 77 13.15 -13.33 -19.75
CA VAL A 77 11.91 -14.14 -19.73
C VAL A 77 10.90 -13.61 -18.72
N GLY A 78 9.61 -13.86 -18.98
CA GLY A 78 8.53 -13.58 -18.03
C GLY A 78 8.73 -14.34 -16.70
N THR A 79 8.14 -13.82 -15.62
CA THR A 79 8.21 -14.44 -14.29
C THR A 79 6.84 -14.96 -13.88
N MET A 80 6.78 -16.14 -13.28
CA MET A 80 5.58 -16.77 -12.73
C MET A 80 5.79 -17.11 -11.26
N VAL A 81 4.80 -16.80 -10.41
CA VAL A 81 4.84 -17.09 -8.97
C VAL A 81 4.00 -18.33 -8.70
N LEU A 82 4.62 -19.36 -8.14
CA LEU A 82 3.96 -20.60 -7.71
C LEU A 82 3.91 -20.66 -6.20
N TYR A 83 2.78 -21.10 -5.66
CA TYR A 83 2.62 -21.39 -4.24
C TYR A 83 2.73 -22.89 -3.96
N ARG A 84 2.85 -23.24 -2.69
CA ARG A 84 2.97 -24.64 -2.26
C ARG A 84 1.84 -25.52 -2.79
N GLY A 85 2.22 -26.58 -3.50
CA GLY A 85 1.30 -27.58 -4.07
C GLY A 85 0.77 -27.23 -5.47
N GLU A 86 1.21 -26.12 -6.06
CA GLU A 86 0.85 -25.75 -7.42
C GLU A 86 1.88 -26.23 -8.43
N THR A 87 1.42 -26.70 -9.59
CA THR A 87 2.29 -27.09 -10.71
C THR A 87 2.28 -26.03 -11.82
N PRO A 88 3.41 -25.86 -12.54
CA PRO A 88 3.48 -24.97 -13.69
C PRO A 88 2.53 -25.47 -14.82
N SER A 89 1.82 -24.53 -15.44
CA SER A 89 0.93 -24.81 -16.57
C SER A 89 1.74 -24.94 -17.86
N GLN A 90 1.16 -25.52 -18.91
CA GLN A 90 1.80 -25.56 -20.23
C GLN A 90 2.11 -24.16 -20.77
N GLN A 91 1.28 -23.17 -20.47
CA GLN A 91 1.50 -21.76 -20.84
C GLN A 91 2.62 -21.07 -20.04
N ASP A 92 3.09 -21.70 -18.97
CA ASP A 92 4.16 -21.18 -18.11
C ASP A 92 5.52 -21.78 -18.45
N GLN A 93 5.57 -22.68 -19.44
CA GLN A 93 6.81 -23.26 -19.93
C GLN A 93 7.73 -22.16 -20.48
N GLY A 94 8.97 -22.13 -19.97
CA GLY A 94 9.97 -21.12 -20.35
C GLY A 94 9.92 -19.82 -19.54
N LYS A 95 8.98 -19.65 -18.61
CA LYS A 95 8.99 -18.52 -17.65
C LYS A 95 9.86 -18.84 -16.44
N ARG A 96 10.45 -17.82 -15.83
CA ARG A 96 11.15 -17.93 -14.53
C ARG A 96 10.15 -18.22 -13.43
N ILE A 97 10.38 -19.28 -12.65
CA ILE A 97 9.49 -19.69 -11.56
C ILE A 97 10.03 -19.17 -10.22
N ILE A 98 9.18 -18.44 -9.49
CA ILE A 98 9.42 -17.99 -8.11
C ILE A 98 8.51 -18.80 -7.18
N GLU A 99 9.11 -19.63 -6.33
CA GLU A 99 8.39 -20.53 -5.44
C GLU A 99 8.15 -19.89 -4.06
N ARG A 100 6.89 -19.86 -3.62
CA ARG A 100 6.46 -19.38 -2.30
C ARG A 100 6.02 -20.55 -1.43
N ASP A 101 6.61 -20.67 -0.24
CA ASP A 101 6.30 -21.75 0.72
C ASP A 101 4.90 -21.66 1.36
N GLY A 102 4.22 -20.53 1.19
CA GLY A 102 2.89 -20.26 1.73
C GLY A 102 1.74 -20.84 0.90
N ARG A 103 0.52 -20.78 1.46
CA ARG A 103 -0.72 -20.99 0.70
C ARG A 103 -1.02 -19.75 -0.13
N ARG A 104 -1.51 -19.94 -1.36
CA ARG A 104 -1.91 -18.83 -2.24
C ARG A 104 -3.00 -17.98 -1.56
N PRO A 105 -2.82 -16.65 -1.46
CA PRO A 105 -3.87 -15.77 -0.96
C PRO A 105 -5.09 -15.79 -1.89
N SER A 106 -6.30 -15.74 -1.33
CA SER A 106 -7.55 -15.80 -2.11
C SER A 106 -7.71 -14.67 -3.12
N TRP A 107 -7.16 -13.49 -2.81
CA TRP A 107 -7.18 -12.31 -3.69
C TRP A 107 -6.14 -12.38 -4.82
N PHE A 108 -5.19 -13.32 -4.76
CA PHE A 108 -4.12 -13.44 -5.76
C PHE A 108 -4.39 -14.60 -6.70
N THR A 109 -5.20 -14.34 -7.74
CA THR A 109 -5.60 -15.33 -8.73
C THR A 109 -4.46 -15.65 -9.71
N ARG A 110 -4.43 -16.90 -10.20
CA ARG A 110 -3.56 -17.27 -11.33
C ARG A 110 -4.07 -16.55 -12.57
N GLY A 111 -3.24 -15.68 -13.16
CA GLY A 111 -3.58 -15.03 -14.42
C GLY A 111 -3.81 -16.08 -15.49
N VAL A 112 -4.91 -15.93 -16.24
CA VAL A 112 -5.22 -16.73 -17.43
C VAL A 112 -4.26 -16.37 -18.56
#